data_AF-A0A943H0I3-F1
#
_entry.id   AF-A0A943H0I3-F1
#
_cell.length_a   1.000
_cell.length_b   1.000
_cell.length_c   1.000
_cell.angle_alpha   90.00
_cell.angle_beta   90.00
_cell.angle_gamma   90.00
#
_symmetry.space_group_name_H-M   'P 1'
#
loop_
_entity.id
_entity.type
_entity.pdbx_description
1 polymer ?
#
loop_
_entity_poly.entity_id
_entity_poly.type
_entity_poly.pdbx_seq_one_letter_code
_entity_poly.pdbx_strand_id
1 'polypeptide(L)'
;MKNVLDVHTHTLASGHAYNTIMEMAKAASEKGMELLGITEHAPAMPGTCHEFYFLNLKVLKRSLYGITVLFGAEANIMDYNGKLDLKEGILKKMDLVIASLHIPCLKPGTKEENTRAYLKAMENPYVNVIGHPDDSRYPIDYEALVKGAKEHHILLELNNNSLNPEGGRENPLPNDLEMLKLCKEYQAPIVINSDAHWIDDIGNHCYCDSVIKAVDFPEELIVNRSVEEIKKYLNYYKR
;
A
#
# COMPACT_ATOMS: atom_id res chain seq x y z
N MET A 1 -8.53 -11.98 14.30
CA MET A 1 -8.13 -12.31 12.91
C MET A 1 -6.70 -12.87 12.83
N LYS A 2 -6.46 -13.90 12.01
CA LYS A 2 -5.10 -14.31 11.59
C LYS A 2 -4.52 -13.19 10.70
N ASN A 3 -3.29 -12.76 10.88
CA ASN A 3 -2.66 -11.78 9.99
C ASN A 3 -1.41 -12.42 9.38
N VAL A 4 -1.43 -12.69 8.08
CA VAL A 4 -0.40 -13.52 7.41
C VAL A 4 0.36 -12.82 6.31
N LEU A 5 0.12 -11.51 6.13
CA LEU A 5 0.75 -10.77 5.05
C LEU A 5 0.98 -9.31 5.43
N ASP A 6 2.00 -8.76 4.78
CA ASP A 6 2.35 -7.34 4.81
C ASP A 6 2.94 -7.01 3.45
N VAL A 7 2.25 -6.16 2.67
CA VAL A 7 2.57 -5.94 1.26
C VAL A 7 3.06 -4.54 0.93
N HIS A 8 3.23 -3.69 1.95
CA HIS A 8 3.81 -2.36 1.82
C HIS A 8 5.05 -2.28 2.72
N THR A 9 6.22 -2.61 2.15
CA THR A 9 7.50 -2.55 2.86
C THR A 9 8.62 -2.07 1.94
N HIS A 10 9.66 -1.48 2.53
CA HIS A 10 10.74 -0.79 1.82
C HIS A 10 12.12 -1.33 2.23
N THR A 11 13.08 -1.31 1.29
CA THR A 11 14.47 -1.71 1.53
C THR A 11 15.43 -0.53 1.37
N LEU A 12 16.73 -0.79 1.56
CA LEU A 12 17.81 0.17 1.26
C LEU A 12 17.69 0.85 -0.11
N ALA A 13 16.97 0.26 -1.06
CA ALA A 13 16.71 0.86 -2.37
C ALA A 13 15.87 2.15 -2.30
N SER A 14 14.99 2.30 -1.31
CA SER A 14 14.21 3.53 -1.10
C SER A 14 15.05 4.70 -0.57
N GLY A 15 16.25 4.45 -0.05
CA GLY A 15 17.17 5.49 0.46
C GLY A 15 16.92 5.92 1.92
N HIS A 16 15.72 5.70 2.46
CA HIS A 16 15.36 5.96 3.87
C HIS A 16 14.76 4.72 4.57
N ALA A 17 15.04 3.53 4.05
CA ALA A 17 14.86 2.25 4.74
C ALA A 17 16.21 1.55 4.87
N TYR A 18 16.35 0.64 5.84
CA TYR A 18 17.69 0.25 6.33
C TYR A 18 18.00 -1.24 6.27
N ASN A 19 17.19 -2.03 5.57
CA ASN A 19 17.39 -3.47 5.41
C ASN A 19 17.42 -3.89 3.93
N THR A 20 18.09 -5.00 3.64
CA THR A 20 18.13 -5.65 2.33
C THR A 20 16.90 -6.52 2.07
N ILE A 21 16.63 -6.87 0.81
CA ILE A 21 15.58 -7.84 0.44
C ILE A 21 15.67 -9.14 1.23
N MET A 22 16.89 -9.66 1.46
CA MET A 22 17.09 -10.92 2.18
C MET A 22 16.77 -10.78 3.67
N GLU A 23 17.15 -9.66 4.29
CA GLU A 23 16.84 -9.36 5.69
C GLU A 23 15.33 -9.17 5.89
N MET A 24 14.67 -8.42 5.01
CA MET A 24 13.21 -8.24 5.04
C MET A 24 12.48 -9.59 4.92
N ALA A 25 12.84 -10.41 3.92
CA ALA A 25 12.21 -11.71 3.72
C ALA A 25 12.46 -12.68 4.89
N LYS A 26 13.65 -12.65 5.49
CA LYS A 26 13.97 -13.46 6.67
C LYS A 26 13.15 -13.02 7.88
N ALA A 27 13.09 -11.72 8.17
CA ALA A 27 12.34 -11.18 9.29
C ALA A 27 10.83 -11.46 9.16
N ALA A 28 10.26 -11.30 7.97
CA ALA A 28 8.87 -11.65 7.68
C ALA A 28 8.59 -13.14 7.96
N SER A 29 9.47 -14.03 7.51
CA SER A 29 9.38 -15.47 7.78
C SER A 29 9.46 -15.79 9.28
N GLU A 30 10.41 -15.19 10.00
CA GLU A 30 10.56 -15.36 11.45
C GLU A 30 9.35 -14.84 12.25
N LYS A 31 8.62 -13.86 11.70
CA LYS A 31 7.36 -13.34 12.25
C LYS A 31 6.12 -14.13 11.81
N GLY A 32 6.29 -15.22 11.06
CA GLY A 32 5.20 -16.12 10.67
C GLY A 32 4.33 -15.59 9.53
N MET A 33 4.82 -14.61 8.75
CA MET A 33 4.13 -14.16 7.53
C MET A 33 4.19 -15.26 6.48
N GLU A 34 3.17 -15.35 5.63
CA GLU A 34 3.12 -16.26 4.48
C GLU A 34 3.45 -15.52 3.17
N LEU A 35 3.21 -14.20 3.14
CA LEU A 35 3.42 -13.35 1.98
C LEU A 35 3.97 -11.97 2.40
N LEU A 36 5.06 -11.55 1.77
CA LEU A 36 5.67 -10.24 1.94
C LEU A 36 5.66 -9.48 0.60
N GLY A 37 5.32 -8.20 0.60
CA GLY A 37 5.51 -7.29 -0.54
C GLY A 37 6.63 -6.32 -0.29
N ILE A 38 7.58 -6.26 -1.22
CA ILE A 38 8.63 -5.24 -1.28
C ILE A 38 8.23 -4.24 -2.37
N THR A 39 7.90 -3.02 -1.96
CA THR A 39 7.26 -1.99 -2.78
C THR A 39 8.00 -0.67 -2.64
N GLU A 40 9.22 -0.61 -3.18
CA GLU A 40 10.03 0.61 -3.11
C GLU A 40 9.30 1.82 -3.68
N HIS A 41 9.62 3.00 -3.14
CA HIS A 41 9.15 4.25 -3.73
C HIS A 41 9.66 4.38 -5.16
N ALA A 42 8.77 4.76 -6.07
CA ALA A 42 9.09 5.03 -7.46
C ALA A 42 9.93 6.32 -7.66
N PRO A 43 10.62 6.49 -8.81
CA PRO A 43 11.76 7.40 -8.97
C PRO A 43 11.52 8.90 -8.73
N ALA A 44 10.27 9.37 -8.70
CA ALA A 44 9.99 10.76 -8.37
C ALA A 44 10.25 11.09 -6.89
N MET A 45 10.22 10.09 -5.99
CA MET A 45 10.54 10.28 -4.59
C MET A 45 12.04 10.62 -4.42
N PRO A 46 12.39 11.75 -3.79
CA PRO A 46 13.79 12.13 -3.62
C PRO A 46 14.59 11.08 -2.84
N GLY A 47 15.73 10.66 -3.38
CA GLY A 47 16.66 9.73 -2.73
C GLY A 47 16.40 8.24 -2.98
N THR A 48 15.31 7.89 -3.67
CA THR A 48 14.97 6.50 -4.00
C THR A 48 15.77 5.94 -5.20
N CYS A 49 15.47 4.68 -5.54
CA CYS A 49 16.04 3.94 -6.64
C CYS A 49 15.58 4.42 -8.04
N HIS A 50 16.44 4.20 -9.03
CA HIS A 50 16.15 4.47 -10.44
C HIS A 50 15.17 3.43 -11.04
N GLU A 51 14.47 3.76 -12.14
CA GLU A 51 13.52 2.85 -12.83
C GLU A 51 14.12 1.48 -13.22
N PHE A 52 15.45 1.39 -13.33
CA PHE A 52 16.17 0.16 -13.64
C PHE A 52 16.10 -0.87 -12.51
N TYR A 53 15.94 -0.42 -11.26
CA TYR A 53 15.67 -1.31 -10.13
C TYR A 53 14.45 -2.18 -10.43
N PHE A 54 13.31 -1.54 -10.73
CA PHE A 54 12.06 -2.21 -11.05
C PHE A 54 12.16 -3.12 -12.29
N LEU A 55 12.82 -2.65 -13.34
CA LEU A 55 13.03 -3.45 -14.56
C LEU A 55 13.82 -4.75 -14.31
N ASN A 56 14.69 -4.76 -13.30
CA ASN A 56 15.56 -5.89 -13.01
C ASN A 56 15.02 -6.84 -11.93
N LEU A 57 13.93 -6.51 -11.23
CA LEU A 57 13.29 -7.39 -10.22
C LEU A 57 12.88 -8.77 -10.77
N LYS A 58 12.80 -8.93 -12.10
CA LYS A 58 12.58 -10.21 -12.78
C LYS A 58 13.65 -11.28 -12.46
N VAL A 59 14.85 -10.90 -12.03
CA VAL A 59 15.92 -11.87 -11.71
C VAL A 59 15.76 -12.52 -10.33
N LEU A 60 14.90 -11.96 -9.48
CA LEU A 60 14.71 -12.41 -8.10
C LEU A 60 13.71 -13.56 -8.01
N LYS A 61 13.91 -14.46 -7.04
CA LYS A 61 12.95 -15.55 -6.75
C LYS A 61 11.81 -15.02 -5.89
N ARG A 62 10.59 -15.48 -6.16
CA ARG A 62 9.37 -15.14 -5.39
C ARG A 62 9.17 -16.03 -4.16
N SER A 63 10.05 -17.00 -3.92
CA SER A 63 10.03 -17.86 -2.75
C SER A 63 11.36 -17.72 -2.02
N LEU A 64 11.33 -17.13 -0.83
CA LEU A 64 12.50 -16.92 0.03
C LEU A 64 12.13 -17.32 1.45
N TYR A 65 13.01 -18.04 2.16
CA TYR A 65 12.79 -18.46 3.55
C TYR A 65 11.42 -19.12 3.84
N GLY A 66 10.87 -19.86 2.87
CA GLY A 66 9.57 -20.52 3.00
C GLY A 66 8.34 -19.63 2.81
N ILE A 67 8.52 -18.35 2.49
CA ILE A 67 7.42 -17.39 2.25
C ILE A 67 7.39 -16.93 0.80
N THR A 68 6.23 -16.42 0.36
CA THR A 68 6.11 -15.73 -0.93
C THR A 68 6.60 -14.30 -0.77
N VAL A 69 7.46 -13.83 -1.67
CA VAL A 69 7.93 -12.44 -1.73
C VAL A 69 7.55 -11.84 -3.07
N LEU A 70 6.72 -10.80 -3.03
CA LEU A 70 6.27 -10.06 -4.20
C LEU A 70 7.15 -8.82 -4.39
N PHE A 71 7.48 -8.53 -5.64
CA PHE A 71 8.29 -7.38 -6.01
C PHE A 71 7.43 -6.37 -6.77
N GLY A 72 7.14 -5.25 -6.10
CA GLY A 72 6.24 -4.22 -6.55
C GLY A 72 6.83 -2.84 -6.51
N ALA A 73 5.95 -1.84 -6.58
CA ALA A 73 6.29 -0.44 -6.44
C ALA A 73 5.21 0.28 -5.64
N GLU A 74 5.63 1.21 -4.79
CA GLU A 74 4.78 2.32 -4.38
C GLU A 74 4.99 3.47 -5.39
N ALA A 75 4.10 3.52 -6.38
CA ALA A 75 4.08 4.52 -7.42
C ALA A 75 3.54 5.86 -6.89
N ASN A 76 4.22 6.95 -7.26
CA ASN A 76 3.81 8.30 -6.87
C ASN A 76 2.74 8.80 -7.85
N ILE A 77 1.61 9.30 -7.32
CA ILE A 77 0.65 10.07 -8.11
C ILE A 77 1.21 11.48 -8.32
N MET A 78 1.45 11.84 -9.57
CA MET A 78 2.25 13.01 -9.97
C MET A 78 1.42 14.23 -10.35
N ASP A 79 0.13 14.05 -10.61
CA ASP A 79 -0.79 15.13 -10.90
C ASP A 79 -2.22 14.77 -10.51
N TYR A 80 -3.09 15.77 -10.52
CA TYR A 80 -4.50 15.60 -10.21
C TYR A 80 -5.30 14.88 -11.31
N ASN A 81 -4.65 14.39 -12.37
CA ASN A 81 -5.23 13.52 -13.39
C ASN A 81 -4.75 12.07 -13.23
N GLY A 82 -4.16 11.72 -12.08
CA GLY A 82 -3.82 10.35 -11.70
C GLY A 82 -2.60 9.78 -12.42
N LYS A 83 -1.77 10.62 -13.06
CA LYS A 83 -0.55 10.16 -13.72
C LYS A 83 0.41 9.58 -12.69
N LEU A 84 0.94 8.39 -12.95
CA LEU A 84 1.99 7.77 -12.13
C LEU A 84 3.39 8.09 -12.67
N ASP A 85 4.41 8.03 -11.82
CA ASP A 85 5.81 8.27 -12.17
C ASP A 85 6.53 7.06 -12.80
N LEU A 86 5.90 5.89 -12.83
CA LEU A 86 6.35 4.73 -13.60
C LEU A 86 5.54 4.55 -14.88
N LYS A 87 6.23 4.27 -15.99
CA LYS A 87 5.60 3.96 -17.28
C LYS A 87 4.84 2.63 -17.20
N GLU A 88 3.75 2.52 -17.95
CA GLU A 88 2.92 1.28 -18.01
C GLU A 88 3.74 0.02 -18.32
N GLY A 89 4.74 0.10 -19.19
CA GLY A 89 5.61 -1.03 -19.53
C GLY A 89 6.47 -1.55 -18.36
N ILE A 90 6.64 -0.74 -17.31
CA ILE A 90 7.26 -1.12 -16.04
C ILE A 90 6.19 -1.62 -15.07
N LEU A 91 5.09 -0.87 -14.89
CA LEU A 91 3.98 -1.24 -14.01
C LEU A 91 3.43 -2.63 -14.32
N LYS A 92 3.29 -2.99 -15.60
CA LYS A 92 2.87 -4.32 -16.07
C LYS A 92 3.73 -5.47 -15.52
N LYS A 93 5.02 -5.20 -15.23
CA LYS A 93 5.99 -6.18 -14.73
C LYS A 93 6.00 -6.28 -13.20
N MET A 94 5.35 -5.36 -12.49
CA MET A 94 5.28 -5.37 -11.03
C MET A 94 4.27 -6.40 -10.54
N ASP A 95 4.64 -7.16 -9.52
CA ASP A 95 3.80 -8.20 -8.91
C ASP A 95 2.64 -7.58 -8.11
N LEU A 96 2.85 -6.36 -7.62
CA LEU A 96 1.91 -5.48 -6.91
C LEU A 96 2.26 -4.01 -7.22
N VAL A 97 1.26 -3.14 -7.36
CA VAL A 97 1.44 -1.69 -7.42
C VAL A 97 0.53 -1.02 -6.39
N ILE A 98 1.14 -0.21 -5.54
CA ILE A 98 0.49 0.71 -4.63
C ILE A 98 0.59 2.10 -5.25
N ALA A 99 -0.51 2.86 -5.30
CA ALA A 99 -0.51 4.24 -5.77
C ALA A 99 -0.80 5.18 -4.59
N SER A 100 0.07 6.15 -4.36
CA SER A 100 0.03 7.02 -3.18
C SER A 100 0.25 8.50 -3.55
N LEU A 101 -0.24 9.40 -2.70
CA LEU A 101 0.10 10.82 -2.74
C LEU A 101 1.24 11.09 -1.76
N HIS A 102 2.31 11.73 -2.22
CA HIS A 102 3.40 12.16 -1.36
C HIS A 102 3.74 13.63 -1.62
N ILE A 103 3.91 14.39 -0.53
CA ILE A 103 4.20 15.84 -0.57
C ILE A 103 5.41 16.18 -1.44
N PRO A 104 6.51 15.41 -1.43
CA PRO A 104 7.65 15.66 -2.31
C PRO A 104 7.33 15.53 -3.81
N CYS A 105 6.30 14.77 -4.18
CA CYS A 105 5.98 14.40 -5.57
C CYS A 105 4.83 15.25 -6.14
N LEU A 106 3.84 15.59 -5.31
CA LEU A 106 2.70 16.41 -5.69
C LEU A 106 2.27 17.26 -4.49
N LYS A 107 2.27 18.59 -4.63
CA LYS A 107 1.76 19.48 -3.57
C LYS A 107 0.29 19.15 -3.26
N PRO A 108 -0.15 19.19 -1.99
CA PRO A 108 -1.57 19.06 -1.68
C PRO A 108 -2.45 20.11 -2.36
N GLY A 109 -3.54 19.64 -2.99
CA GLY A 109 -4.54 20.44 -3.69
C GLY A 109 -5.85 20.57 -2.91
N THR A 110 -6.92 20.99 -3.60
CA THR A 110 -8.27 21.01 -3.00
C THR A 110 -8.80 19.59 -2.77
N LYS A 111 -9.89 19.48 -1.99
CA LYS A 111 -10.58 18.20 -1.77
C LYS A 111 -10.92 17.51 -3.09
N GLU A 112 -11.41 18.26 -4.06
CA GLU A 112 -11.80 17.78 -5.38
C GLU A 112 -10.60 17.33 -6.20
N GLU A 113 -9.50 18.09 -6.16
CA GLU A 113 -8.27 17.77 -6.89
C GLU A 113 -7.60 16.49 -6.38
N ASN A 114 -7.46 16.36 -5.05
CA ASN A 114 -6.86 15.18 -4.42
C ASN A 114 -7.73 13.93 -4.66
N THR A 115 -9.05 14.07 -4.52
CA THR A 115 -10.01 12.98 -4.80
C THR A 115 -9.90 12.54 -6.26
N ARG A 116 -9.89 13.49 -7.21
CA ARG A 116 -9.72 13.19 -8.64
C ARG A 116 -8.40 12.48 -8.92
N ALA A 117 -7.32 12.86 -8.24
CA ALA A 117 -6.01 12.22 -8.39
C ALA A 117 -6.09 10.71 -8.08
N TYR A 118 -6.69 10.34 -6.95
CA TYR A 118 -6.90 8.94 -6.59
C TYR A 118 -7.81 8.21 -7.57
N LEU A 119 -8.98 8.78 -7.89
CA LEU A 119 -9.94 8.14 -8.81
C LEU A 119 -9.32 7.89 -10.19
N LYS A 120 -8.53 8.84 -10.70
CA LYS A 120 -7.84 8.67 -11.97
C LYS A 120 -6.69 7.66 -11.89
N ALA A 121 -5.98 7.57 -10.77
CA ALA A 121 -4.98 6.53 -10.58
C ALA A 121 -5.62 5.13 -10.56
N MET A 122 -6.83 5.01 -9.99
CA MET A 122 -7.61 3.75 -9.98
C MET A 122 -8.01 3.25 -11.37
N GLU A 123 -8.10 4.13 -12.39
CA GLU A 123 -8.36 3.74 -13.78
C GLU A 123 -7.19 2.95 -14.40
N ASN A 124 -6.00 2.99 -13.81
CA ASN A 124 -4.83 2.25 -14.30
C ASN A 124 -4.95 0.75 -13.96
N PRO A 125 -4.96 -0.16 -14.95
CA PRO A 125 -5.24 -1.58 -14.74
C PRO A 125 -4.16 -2.33 -13.94
N TYR A 126 -3.01 -1.68 -13.68
CA TYR A 126 -1.92 -2.27 -12.91
C TYR A 126 -1.94 -1.85 -11.44
N VAL A 127 -2.74 -0.85 -11.04
CA VAL A 127 -2.87 -0.44 -9.63
C VAL A 127 -3.71 -1.45 -8.88
N ASN A 128 -3.25 -1.85 -7.69
CA ASN A 128 -3.93 -2.85 -6.86
C ASN A 128 -4.38 -2.28 -5.52
N VAL A 129 -3.65 -1.28 -5.00
CA VAL A 129 -3.87 -0.68 -3.69
C VAL A 129 -3.73 0.83 -3.82
N ILE A 130 -4.60 1.58 -3.14
CA ILE A 130 -4.32 2.98 -2.80
C ILE A 130 -3.64 3.02 -1.44
N GLY A 131 -2.41 3.53 -1.40
CA GLY A 131 -1.60 3.62 -0.19
C GLY A 131 -2.03 4.80 0.66
N HIS A 132 -2.10 4.56 1.98
CA HIS A 132 -2.34 5.53 3.06
C HIS A 132 -3.11 6.80 2.66
N PRO A 133 -4.37 6.69 2.21
CA PRO A 133 -5.18 7.84 1.82
C PRO A 133 -5.74 8.59 3.04
N ASP A 134 -4.98 8.69 4.13
CA ASP A 134 -5.43 9.11 5.46
C ASP A 134 -4.80 10.44 5.94
N ASP A 135 -3.88 11.04 5.17
CA ASP A 135 -3.20 12.27 5.57
C ASP A 135 -4.09 13.51 5.38
N SER A 136 -4.46 14.19 6.46
CA SER A 136 -5.33 15.38 6.42
C SER A 136 -4.76 16.55 5.63
N ARG A 137 -3.46 16.54 5.33
CA ARG A 137 -2.85 17.51 4.40
C ARG A 137 -3.40 17.37 2.98
N TYR A 138 -3.82 16.17 2.58
CA TYR A 138 -4.59 15.89 1.37
C TYR A 138 -6.05 15.62 1.72
N PRO A 139 -6.87 16.66 1.96
CA PRO A 139 -8.30 16.44 2.16
C PRO A 139 -8.89 15.73 0.94
N ILE A 140 -9.75 14.73 1.15
CA ILE A 140 -10.41 13.97 0.09
C ILE A 140 -11.86 13.67 0.42
N ASP A 141 -12.63 13.27 -0.59
CA ASP A 141 -13.95 12.70 -0.45
C ASP A 141 -13.84 11.18 -0.28
N TYR A 142 -13.95 10.71 0.98
CA TYR A 142 -13.84 9.28 1.27
C TYR A 142 -14.97 8.45 0.66
N GLU A 143 -16.16 9.01 0.48
CA GLU A 143 -17.27 8.26 -0.13
C GLU A 143 -16.99 8.01 -1.61
N ALA A 144 -16.50 9.03 -2.33
CA ALA A 144 -16.03 8.87 -3.70
C ALA A 144 -14.85 7.89 -3.77
N LEU A 145 -13.87 8.00 -2.87
CA LEU A 145 -12.70 7.11 -2.81
C LEU A 145 -13.13 5.64 -2.67
N VAL A 146 -13.97 5.33 -1.68
CA VAL A 146 -14.41 3.95 -1.38
C VAL A 146 -15.24 3.37 -2.53
N LYS A 147 -16.15 4.16 -3.11
CA LYS A 147 -16.93 3.74 -4.29
C LYS A 147 -16.02 3.46 -5.49
N GLY A 148 -15.07 4.36 -5.77
CA GLY A 148 -14.09 4.20 -6.85
C GLY A 148 -13.22 2.95 -6.65
N ALA A 149 -12.71 2.74 -5.43
CA ALA A 149 -11.90 1.55 -5.11
C ALA A 149 -12.70 0.26 -5.35
N LYS A 150 -13.97 0.23 -4.95
CA LYS A 150 -14.85 -0.91 -5.20
C LYS A 150 -15.13 -1.12 -6.69
N GLU A 151 -15.43 -0.05 -7.43
CA GLU A 151 -15.71 -0.10 -8.87
C GLU A 151 -14.52 -0.65 -9.67
N HIS A 152 -13.30 -0.20 -9.33
CA HIS A 152 -12.07 -0.58 -10.02
C HIS A 152 -11.40 -1.84 -9.45
N HIS A 153 -12.01 -2.48 -8.44
CA HIS A 153 -11.46 -3.67 -7.77
C HIS A 153 -10.05 -3.41 -7.21
N ILE A 154 -9.93 -2.32 -6.46
CA ILE A 154 -8.71 -1.84 -5.79
C ILE A 154 -8.92 -1.87 -4.27
N LEU A 155 -7.88 -2.25 -3.54
CA LEU A 155 -7.89 -2.24 -2.07
C LEU A 155 -7.56 -0.84 -1.55
N LEU A 156 -8.20 -0.46 -0.45
CA LEU A 156 -7.79 0.71 0.32
C LEU A 156 -6.90 0.26 1.48
N GLU A 157 -5.78 0.94 1.67
CA GLU A 157 -4.84 0.64 2.74
C GLU A 157 -5.24 1.31 4.06
N LEU A 158 -5.29 0.52 5.13
CA LEU A 158 -5.20 1.01 6.51
C LEU A 158 -3.75 0.85 6.99
N ASN A 159 -3.02 1.95 7.09
CA ASN A 159 -1.57 1.94 7.21
C ASN A 159 -1.11 2.11 8.67
N ASN A 160 -0.33 1.17 9.18
CA ASN A 160 0.07 1.18 10.60
C ASN A 160 1.03 2.33 10.93
N ASN A 161 1.92 2.67 10.01
CA ASN A 161 2.85 3.79 10.20
C ASN A 161 2.12 5.15 10.20
N SER A 162 0.98 5.28 9.52
CA SER A 162 0.14 6.48 9.63
C SER A 162 -0.29 6.74 11.06
N LEU A 163 -0.77 5.69 11.73
CA LEU A 163 -1.33 5.77 13.07
C LEU A 163 -0.27 5.80 14.18
N ASN A 164 1.02 5.71 13.83
CA ASN A 164 2.11 5.89 14.79
C ASN A 164 2.10 7.32 15.34
N PRO A 165 2.04 7.55 16.67
CA PRO A 165 2.09 8.88 17.26
C PRO A 165 3.36 9.69 16.94
N GLU A 166 4.45 9.01 16.58
CA GLU A 166 5.71 9.61 16.12
C GLU A 166 5.78 9.74 14.58
N GLY A 167 4.72 9.33 13.89
CA GLY A 167 4.60 9.36 12.44
C GLY A 167 4.45 10.78 11.87
N GLY A 168 4.68 10.91 10.57
CA GLY A 168 4.70 12.20 9.87
C GLY A 168 3.38 12.63 9.22
N ARG A 169 2.32 11.81 9.25
CA ARG A 169 1.02 12.11 8.64
C ARG A 169 0.15 12.96 9.57
N GLU A 170 -0.61 13.89 9.01
CA GLU A 170 -1.41 14.81 9.82
C GLU A 170 -2.80 14.23 10.09
N ASN A 171 -3.11 14.02 11.37
CA ASN A 171 -4.44 13.62 11.84
C ASN A 171 -5.06 12.43 11.06
N PRO A 172 -4.39 11.26 10.98
CA PRO A 172 -4.87 10.12 10.19
C PRO A 172 -6.05 9.39 10.82
N LEU A 173 -6.13 9.32 12.15
CA LEU A 173 -7.18 8.54 12.82
C LEU A 173 -8.61 8.95 12.43
N PRO A 174 -9.03 10.23 12.44
CA PRO A 174 -10.38 10.59 12.01
C PRO A 174 -10.69 10.22 10.55
N ASN A 175 -9.67 10.28 9.70
CA ASN A 175 -9.76 9.94 8.28
C ASN A 175 -9.94 8.44 8.08
N ASP A 176 -9.14 7.63 8.77
CA ASP A 176 -9.28 6.17 8.79
C ASP A 176 -10.65 5.74 9.33
N LEU A 177 -11.16 6.39 10.38
CA LEU A 177 -12.48 6.09 10.92
C LEU A 177 -13.61 6.33 9.90
N GLU A 178 -13.54 7.43 9.15
CA GLU A 178 -14.53 7.71 8.09
C GLU A 178 -14.38 6.73 6.92
N MET A 179 -13.15 6.43 6.49
CA MET A 179 -12.88 5.43 5.45
C MET A 179 -13.42 4.05 5.84
N LEU A 180 -13.13 3.56 7.05
CA LEU A 180 -13.59 2.26 7.53
C LEU A 180 -15.10 2.18 7.67
N LYS A 181 -15.75 3.25 8.14
CA LYS A 181 -17.22 3.34 8.18
C LYS A 181 -17.82 3.17 6.78
N LEU A 182 -17.28 3.89 5.79
CA LEU A 182 -17.75 3.81 4.41
C LEU A 182 -17.41 2.46 3.76
N CYS A 183 -16.26 1.87 4.06
CA CYS A 183 -15.91 0.52 3.62
C CYS A 183 -16.89 -0.52 4.16
N LYS A 184 -17.35 -0.40 5.42
CA LYS A 184 -18.43 -1.23 5.98
C LYS A 184 -19.74 -1.06 5.20
N GLU A 185 -20.15 0.19 4.99
CA GLU A 185 -21.40 0.51 4.28
C GLU A 185 -21.41 -0.02 2.84
N TYR A 186 -20.32 0.21 2.11
CA TYR A 186 -20.19 -0.17 0.71
C TYR A 186 -19.63 -1.57 0.51
N GLN A 187 -19.32 -2.33 1.55
CA GLN A 187 -18.70 -3.66 1.46
C GLN A 187 -17.43 -3.63 0.60
N ALA A 188 -16.57 -2.64 0.83
CA ALA A 188 -15.29 -2.48 0.17
C ALA A 188 -14.18 -3.10 1.04
N PRO A 189 -13.42 -4.09 0.54
CA PRO A 189 -12.32 -4.69 1.29
C PRO A 189 -11.13 -3.74 1.48
N ILE A 190 -10.42 -3.92 2.58
CA ILE A 190 -9.19 -3.19 2.91
C ILE A 190 -8.00 -4.13 2.98
N VAL A 191 -6.81 -3.56 2.90
CA VAL A 191 -5.54 -4.20 3.27
C VAL A 191 -4.90 -3.42 4.40
N ILE A 192 -4.34 -4.13 5.37
CA ILE A 192 -3.55 -3.55 6.46
C ILE A 192 -2.08 -3.77 6.11
N ASN A 193 -1.26 -2.73 6.14
CA ASN A 193 0.18 -2.87 5.93
C ASN A 193 0.96 -2.07 6.96
N SER A 194 2.21 -2.46 7.17
CA SER A 194 3.05 -1.79 8.16
C SER A 194 3.73 -0.53 7.63
N ASP A 195 3.96 -0.44 6.31
CA ASP A 195 4.82 0.60 5.69
C ASP A 195 6.24 0.55 6.28
N ALA A 196 6.75 -0.69 6.44
CA ALA A 196 7.98 -0.94 7.17
C ALA A 196 9.20 -0.43 6.39
N HIS A 197 9.97 0.42 7.06
CA HIS A 197 11.30 0.87 6.64
C HIS A 197 12.43 0.23 7.47
N TRP A 198 12.05 -0.56 8.47
CA TRP A 198 12.91 -1.34 9.34
C TRP A 198 12.27 -2.70 9.65
N ILE A 199 13.09 -3.74 9.79
CA ILE A 199 12.62 -5.13 9.99
C ILE A 199 11.70 -5.31 11.21
N ASP A 200 11.85 -4.51 12.27
CA ASP A 200 11.00 -4.65 13.47
C ASP A 200 9.55 -4.22 13.20
N ASP A 201 9.30 -3.39 12.20
CA ASP A 201 7.96 -2.95 11.83
C ASP A 201 7.22 -3.92 10.91
N ILE A 202 7.92 -4.83 10.23
CA ILE A 202 7.29 -5.79 9.31
C ILE A 202 6.18 -6.56 10.02
N GLY A 203 4.97 -6.51 9.47
CA GLY A 203 3.79 -7.16 10.01
C GLY A 203 3.35 -6.67 11.40
N ASN A 204 3.95 -5.58 11.89
CA ASN A 204 3.47 -4.89 13.08
C ASN A 204 2.26 -4.04 12.67
N HIS A 205 1.08 -4.48 13.09
CA HIS A 205 -0.19 -3.84 12.77
C HIS A 205 -0.94 -3.37 14.03
N CYS A 206 -0.23 -3.16 15.14
CA CYS A 206 -0.83 -2.95 16.46
C CYS A 206 -1.77 -1.72 16.54
N TYR A 207 -1.45 -0.64 15.82
CA TYR A 207 -2.29 0.55 15.78
C TYR A 207 -3.54 0.29 14.93
N CYS A 208 -3.37 -0.31 13.75
CA CYS A 208 -4.49 -0.71 12.90
C CYS A 208 -5.42 -1.70 13.61
N ASP A 209 -4.89 -2.72 14.28
CA ASP A 209 -5.64 -3.71 15.04
C ASP A 209 -6.50 -3.06 16.13
N SER A 210 -5.96 -2.02 16.78
CA SER A 210 -6.69 -1.24 17.79
C SER A 210 -7.86 -0.49 17.19
N VAL A 211 -7.69 0.13 16.02
CA VAL A 211 -8.75 0.85 15.29
C VAL A 211 -9.82 -0.12 14.78
N ILE A 212 -9.40 -1.22 14.13
CA ILE A 212 -10.29 -2.28 13.61
C ILE A 212 -11.19 -2.84 14.71
N LYS A 213 -10.62 -3.10 15.89
CA LYS A 213 -11.37 -3.55 17.05
C LYS A 213 -12.34 -2.49 17.58
N ALA A 214 -11.92 -1.22 17.61
CA ALA A 214 -12.75 -0.12 18.12
C ALA A 214 -13.99 0.14 17.26
N VAL A 215 -13.89 -0.05 15.94
CA VAL A 215 -15.02 0.16 15.00
C VAL A 215 -15.80 -1.11 14.66
N ASP A 216 -15.42 -2.24 15.27
CA ASP A 216 -15.98 -3.57 14.99
C ASP A 216 -15.98 -3.86 13.49
N PHE A 217 -14.82 -3.71 12.84
CA PHE A 217 -14.72 -3.87 11.38
C PHE A 217 -14.85 -5.35 10.99
N PRO A 218 -15.67 -5.70 9.98
CA PRO A 218 -15.90 -7.10 9.61
C PRO A 218 -14.62 -7.79 9.11
N GLU A 219 -14.25 -8.92 9.72
CA GLU A 219 -13.01 -9.64 9.36
C GLU A 219 -13.03 -10.12 7.89
N GLU A 220 -14.22 -10.40 7.32
CA GLU A 220 -14.38 -10.78 5.92
C GLU A 220 -14.01 -9.68 4.91
N LEU A 221 -13.97 -8.42 5.36
CA LEU A 221 -13.52 -7.29 4.54
C LEU A 221 -12.01 -7.01 4.71
N ILE A 222 -11.29 -7.76 5.54
CA ILE A 222 -9.85 -7.59 5.73
C ILE A 222 -9.12 -8.70 4.99
N VAL A 223 -8.39 -8.37 3.91
CA VAL A 223 -7.73 -9.39 3.08
C VAL A 223 -6.54 -10.06 3.76
N ASN A 224 -5.96 -9.44 4.79
CA ASN A 224 -4.83 -9.97 5.57
C ASN A 224 -5.11 -11.32 6.25
N ARG A 225 -6.38 -11.72 6.35
CA ARG A 225 -6.79 -13.00 6.96
C ARG A 225 -6.25 -14.23 6.25
N SER A 226 -5.94 -14.16 4.95
CA SER A 226 -5.32 -15.25 4.21
C SER A 226 -4.71 -14.81 2.88
N VAL A 227 -3.72 -15.56 2.40
CA VAL A 227 -3.12 -15.36 1.08
C VAL A 227 -4.16 -15.50 -0.06
N GLU A 228 -5.17 -16.36 0.08
CA GLU A 228 -6.21 -16.57 -0.93
C GLU A 228 -7.10 -15.34 -1.16
N GLU A 229 -7.25 -14.48 -0.15
CA GLU A 229 -8.07 -13.27 -0.28
C GLU A 229 -7.34 -12.17 -1.05
N ILE A 230 -6.08 -11.91 -0.71
CA ILE A 230 -5.31 -10.88 -1.41
C ILE A 230 -4.99 -11.28 -2.87
N LYS A 231 -4.86 -12.58 -3.16
CA LYS A 231 -4.62 -13.12 -4.52
C LYS A 231 -5.59 -12.57 -5.56
N LYS A 232 -6.84 -12.28 -5.16
CA LYS A 232 -7.89 -11.74 -6.04
C LYS A 232 -7.56 -10.34 -6.59
N TYR A 233 -6.63 -9.62 -5.98
CA TYR A 233 -6.32 -8.22 -6.30
C TYR A 233 -4.99 -8.05 -7.02
N LEU A 234 -3.98 -8.87 -6.70
CA LEU A 234 -2.60 -8.67 -7.10
C LEU A 234 -2.31 -9.03 -8.56
N ASN A 235 -1.44 -8.26 -9.21
CA ASN A 235 -1.03 -8.50 -10.60
C ASN A 235 -0.36 -9.85 -10.80
N TYR A 236 0.44 -10.31 -9.83
CA TYR A 236 1.18 -11.57 -9.89
C TYR A 236 0.30 -12.79 -10.20
N TYR A 237 -0.93 -12.81 -9.68
CA TYR A 237 -1.85 -13.94 -9.82
C TYR A 237 -2.88 -13.78 -10.97
N LYS A 238 -2.84 -12.65 -11.69
CA LYS A 238 -3.69 -12.38 -12.87
C LYS A 238 -2.99 -12.69 -14.20
N ARG A 239 -1.73 -13.10 -14.17
CA ARG A 239 -0.88 -13.34 -15.34
C ARG A 239 -0.99 -14.76 -15.88
#